data_AF-A0AAU1CNV6-F1
#
_entry.id   AF-A0AAU1CNV6-F1
#
_cell.length_a   1.000
_cell.length_b   1.000
_cell.length_c   1.000
_cell.angle_alpha   90.00
_cell.angle_beta   90.00
_cell.angle_gamma   90.00
#
_symmetry.space_group_name_H-M   'P 1'
#
loop_
_entity.id
_entity.type
_entity.pdbx_description
1 polymer ?
#
loop_
_entity_poly.entity_id
_entity_poly.type
_entity_poly.pdbx_seq_one_letter_code
_entity_poly.pdbx_strand_id
1 'polypeptide(L)'
;MAQTRPGGRIITPWGWLGHVALTVATDGRSATGWVQGLAQFMPARGTHSGLEDFSQVRGGHPAADERPWERDLAPLRDDWHLRFALRVALPEVRITVAADDDGLNAWLHDGTTSWAALSALGDGKTLTYQGGPRRLADELENAWDGWLDAGNPELYDYGLTVEPHRQYAWTRDAQTGLRWPLAPQ
;
A
#
# COMPACT_ATOMS: atom_id res chain seq x y z
N MET A 1 -12.75 19.35 -9.33
CA MET A 1 -12.10 20.66 -9.05
C MET A 1 -13.01 21.87 -9.26
N ALA A 2 -14.06 21.81 -10.11
CA ALA A 2 -14.86 22.98 -10.53
C ALA A 2 -15.58 23.78 -9.42
N GLN A 3 -15.55 23.34 -8.15
CA GLN A 3 -16.21 24.02 -7.03
C GLN A 3 -15.28 24.85 -6.14
N THR A 4 -13.95 24.78 -6.30
CA THR A 4 -12.99 25.52 -5.46
C THR A 4 -12.19 26.52 -6.30
N ARG A 5 -12.09 27.77 -5.82
CA ARG A 5 -11.33 28.83 -6.51
C ARG A 5 -9.82 28.53 -6.48
N PRO A 6 -9.04 29.01 -7.47
CA PRO A 6 -7.58 28.95 -7.42
C PRO A 6 -7.01 29.40 -6.08
N GLY A 7 -6.00 28.68 -5.56
CA GLY A 7 -5.43 28.91 -4.22
C GLY A 7 -6.26 28.38 -3.06
N GLY A 8 -7.49 27.90 -3.31
CA GLY A 8 -8.31 27.26 -2.30
C GLY A 8 -7.72 25.93 -1.82
N ARG A 9 -8.00 25.58 -0.57
CA ARG A 9 -7.52 24.36 0.09
C ARG A 9 -8.65 23.33 0.16
N ILE A 10 -8.39 22.14 -0.37
CA ILE A 10 -9.30 20.99 -0.36
C ILE A 10 -8.73 19.97 0.61
N ILE A 11 -9.48 19.63 1.67
CA ILE A 11 -9.14 18.50 2.53
C ILE A 11 -9.98 17.33 2.05
N THR A 12 -9.33 16.27 1.57
CA THR A 12 -10.03 15.09 1.04
C THR A 12 -9.41 13.81 1.60
N PRO A 13 -10.22 12.77 1.87
CA PRO A 13 -9.68 11.46 2.16
C PRO A 13 -8.87 10.94 0.97
N TRP A 14 -7.77 10.25 1.27
CA TRP A 14 -7.04 9.43 0.31
C TRP A 14 -7.41 7.97 0.54
N GLY A 15 -8.65 7.63 0.15
CA GLY A 15 -9.25 6.34 0.49
C GLY A 15 -9.11 6.02 1.99
N TRP A 16 -8.72 4.79 2.26
CA TRP A 16 -8.42 4.25 3.59
C TRP A 16 -7.04 4.62 4.17
N LEU A 17 -6.16 5.30 3.42
CA LEU A 17 -4.78 5.61 3.84
C LEU A 17 -4.68 6.80 4.79
N GLY A 18 -5.46 7.85 4.53
CA GLY A 18 -5.16 9.17 5.06
C GLY A 18 -6.16 10.23 4.66
N HIS A 19 -5.82 11.46 5.02
CA HIS A 19 -6.35 12.63 4.36
C HIS A 19 -5.19 13.50 3.86
N VAL A 20 -5.42 14.17 2.73
CA VAL A 20 -4.49 15.10 2.11
C VAL A 20 -5.09 16.50 2.12
N ALA A 21 -4.25 17.52 2.24
CA ALA A 21 -4.65 18.90 2.00
C ALA A 21 -4.07 19.37 0.67
N LEU A 22 -4.93 19.51 -0.34
CA LEU A 22 -4.57 19.91 -1.68
C LEU A 22 -4.79 21.41 -1.86
N THR A 23 -3.85 22.09 -2.50
CA THR A 23 -3.99 23.48 -2.95
C THR A 23 -4.31 23.48 -4.44
N VAL A 24 -5.41 24.14 -4.82
CA VAL A 24 -5.81 24.29 -6.22
C VAL A 24 -4.83 25.23 -6.93
N ALA A 25 -4.29 24.79 -8.06
CA ALA A 25 -3.39 25.56 -8.89
C ALA A 25 -4.05 26.87 -9.39
N THR A 26 -3.21 27.82 -9.79
CA THR A 26 -3.65 29.14 -10.28
C THR A 26 -4.57 29.04 -11.49
N ASP A 27 -4.39 28.02 -12.33
CA ASP A 27 -5.23 27.75 -13.51
C ASP A 27 -6.55 27.03 -13.16
N GLY A 28 -6.75 26.61 -11.91
CA GLY A 28 -7.94 25.90 -11.45
C GLY A 28 -8.07 24.46 -11.95
N ARG A 29 -7.07 23.92 -12.67
CA ARG A 29 -7.18 22.61 -13.34
C ARG A 29 -6.59 21.46 -12.53
N SER A 30 -5.60 21.73 -11.68
CA SER A 30 -4.99 20.73 -10.81
C SER A 30 -5.05 21.14 -9.35
N ALA A 31 -4.88 20.18 -8.46
CA ALA A 31 -4.58 20.45 -7.05
C ALA A 31 -3.49 19.49 -6.57
N THR A 32 -2.57 20.01 -5.76
CA THR A 32 -1.46 19.23 -5.22
C THR A 32 -1.29 19.51 -3.74
N GLY A 33 -0.82 18.52 -2.99
CA GLY A 33 -0.48 18.72 -1.60
C GLY A 33 -0.12 17.44 -0.88
N TRP A 34 0.09 17.57 0.41
CA TRP A 34 0.72 16.57 1.24
C TRP A 34 -0.30 15.77 2.05
N VAL A 35 0.10 14.57 2.45
CA VAL A 35 -0.61 13.84 3.50
C VAL A 35 -0.56 14.69 4.79
N GLN A 36 -1.69 14.78 5.48
CA GLN A 36 -1.81 15.56 6.73
C GLN A 36 -2.10 14.68 7.95
N GLY A 37 -2.52 13.44 7.72
CA GLY A 37 -2.68 12.46 8.78
C GLY A 37 -3.26 11.15 8.24
N LEU A 38 -3.09 10.10 9.04
CA LEU A 38 -3.63 8.80 8.74
C LEU A 38 -5.14 8.78 8.94
N ALA A 39 -5.84 8.05 8.07
CA ALA A 39 -7.24 7.78 8.21
C ALA A 39 -7.39 6.69 9.26
N GLN A 40 -7.61 7.06 10.52
CA GLN A 40 -8.24 6.16 11.48
C GLN A 40 -9.75 6.11 11.22
N PHE A 41 -10.17 5.96 9.96
CA PHE A 41 -11.57 5.67 9.69
C PHE A 41 -11.76 4.18 9.96
N MET A 42 -12.25 3.91 11.17
CA MET A 42 -12.75 2.60 11.57
C MET A 42 -13.60 2.03 10.42
N PRO A 43 -13.43 0.74 10.07
CA PRO A 43 -14.44 0.07 9.26
C PRO A 43 -15.79 0.32 9.92
N ALA A 44 -16.80 0.77 9.15
CA ALA A 44 -18.13 0.90 9.70
C ALA A 44 -18.50 -0.43 10.37
N ARG A 45 -18.89 -0.38 11.64
CA ARG A 45 -19.23 -1.59 12.41
C ARG A 45 -20.39 -2.27 11.67
N GLY A 46 -20.11 -3.36 10.96
CA GLY A 46 -21.10 -4.07 10.13
C GLY A 46 -20.82 -4.11 8.61
N THR A 47 -19.78 -3.45 8.09
CA THR A 47 -19.33 -3.75 6.71
C THR A 47 -18.33 -4.90 6.74
N HIS A 48 -18.82 -6.11 6.49
CA HIS A 48 -18.01 -7.11 5.78
C HIS A 48 -17.62 -6.45 4.46
N SER A 49 -16.33 -6.20 4.23
CA SER A 49 -15.85 -5.43 3.08
C SER A 49 -16.07 -6.12 1.72
N GLY A 50 -16.77 -7.25 1.66
CA GLY A 50 -16.91 -8.06 0.44
C GLY A 50 -15.58 -8.58 -0.13
N LEU A 51 -14.47 -8.33 0.59
CA LEU A 51 -13.13 -8.78 0.23
C LEU A 51 -13.00 -10.20 0.74
N GLU A 52 -12.68 -11.10 -0.17
CA GLU A 52 -12.36 -12.47 0.16
C GLU A 52 -11.20 -12.50 1.17
N ASP A 53 -11.38 -13.27 2.22
CA ASP A 53 -10.32 -13.59 3.18
C ASP A 53 -9.17 -14.30 2.43
N PHE A 54 -7.93 -14.18 2.92
CA PHE A 54 -6.77 -14.82 2.30
C PHE A 54 -7.03 -16.32 2.04
N SER A 55 -7.73 -16.97 2.96
CA SER A 55 -8.15 -18.37 2.86
C SER A 55 -9.04 -18.66 1.63
N GLN A 56 -9.89 -17.71 1.24
CA GLN A 56 -10.79 -17.83 0.09
C GLN A 56 -10.03 -17.63 -1.23
N VAL A 57 -9.19 -16.57 -1.31
CA VAL A 57 -8.38 -16.30 -2.53
C VAL A 57 -7.38 -17.41 -2.80
N ARG A 58 -6.68 -17.88 -1.76
CA ARG A 58 -5.79 -19.05 -1.87
C ARG A 58 -6.59 -20.31 -2.21
N GLY A 59 -7.73 -20.50 -1.53
CA GLY A 59 -8.55 -21.69 -1.64
C GLY A 59 -7.72 -22.96 -1.47
N GLY A 60 -7.95 -23.93 -2.37
CA GLY A 60 -7.15 -25.16 -2.48
C GLY A 60 -6.05 -25.10 -3.56
N HIS A 61 -5.76 -23.93 -4.12
CA HIS A 61 -4.78 -23.82 -5.19
C HIS A 61 -3.37 -24.08 -4.66
N PRO A 62 -2.58 -24.94 -5.33
CA PRO A 62 -1.19 -25.19 -4.92
C PRO A 62 -0.34 -23.94 -5.13
N ALA A 63 0.73 -23.82 -4.34
CA ALA A 63 1.77 -22.84 -4.63
C ALA A 63 2.41 -23.20 -5.98
N ALA A 64 2.57 -22.18 -6.83
CA ALA A 64 3.30 -22.31 -8.10
C ALA A 64 4.80 -22.04 -7.92
N ASP A 65 5.20 -21.50 -6.77
CA ASP A 65 6.57 -21.16 -6.43
C ASP A 65 6.76 -21.20 -4.91
N GLU A 66 7.91 -21.73 -4.49
CA GLU A 66 8.33 -21.87 -3.11
C GLU A 66 9.82 -21.51 -3.02
N ARG A 67 10.16 -20.57 -2.14
CA ARG A 67 11.55 -20.11 -1.95
C ARG A 67 11.81 -19.58 -0.54
N PRO A 68 13.06 -19.59 -0.07
CA PRO A 68 13.44 -18.83 1.12
C PRO A 68 13.11 -17.34 0.99
N TRP A 69 12.66 -16.76 2.10
CA TRP A 69 12.52 -15.32 2.28
C TRP A 69 13.65 -14.82 3.19
N GLU A 70 14.52 -13.99 2.64
CA GLU A 70 15.79 -13.60 3.31
C GLU A 70 15.67 -12.32 4.15
N ARG A 71 14.50 -11.67 4.16
CA ARG A 71 14.29 -10.38 4.82
C ARG A 71 13.53 -10.53 6.13
N ASP A 72 13.99 -9.83 7.17
CA ASP A 72 13.24 -9.74 8.43
C ASP A 72 11.84 -9.13 8.20
N LEU A 73 10.81 -9.83 8.66
CA LEU A 73 9.42 -9.39 8.55
C LEU A 73 9.02 -8.39 9.64
N ALA A 74 9.80 -8.25 10.72
CA ALA A 74 9.45 -7.37 11.85
C ALA A 74 9.04 -5.94 11.42
N PRO A 75 9.69 -5.29 10.43
CA PRO A 75 9.26 -3.98 9.95
C PRO A 75 7.84 -3.95 9.36
N LEU A 76 7.31 -5.05 8.82
CA LEU A 76 5.90 -5.09 8.37
C LEU A 76 4.91 -4.95 9.54
N ARG A 77 5.32 -5.28 10.77
CA ARG A 77 4.53 -5.08 11.98
C ARG A 77 4.83 -3.72 12.62
N ASP A 78 6.12 -3.42 12.76
CA ASP A 78 6.61 -2.38 13.68
C ASP A 78 6.79 -1.02 12.97
N ASP A 79 7.09 -1.02 11.67
CA ASP A 79 7.29 0.19 10.89
C ASP A 79 6.00 0.60 10.16
N TRP A 80 5.42 1.69 10.62
CA TRP A 80 4.19 2.23 10.06
C TRP A 80 4.43 3.08 8.81
N HIS A 81 5.65 3.62 8.62
CA HIS A 81 6.05 4.33 7.39
C HIS A 81 6.22 3.35 6.24
N LEU A 82 6.88 2.21 6.48
CA LEU A 82 7.00 1.13 5.51
C LEU A 82 5.61 0.64 5.08
N ARG A 83 4.72 0.33 6.04
CA ARG A 83 3.35 -0.11 5.73
C ARG A 83 2.58 0.92 4.90
N PHE A 84 2.76 2.22 5.19
CA PHE A 84 2.17 3.28 4.39
C PHE A 84 2.72 3.27 2.97
N ALA A 85 4.05 3.22 2.81
CA ALA A 85 4.72 3.18 1.53
C ALA A 85 4.30 1.99 0.66
N LEU A 86 4.26 0.79 1.25
CA LEU A 86 3.83 -0.44 0.57
C LEU A 86 2.39 -0.33 0.06
N ARG A 87 1.51 0.33 0.80
CA ARG A 87 0.11 0.48 0.41
C ARG A 87 -0.12 1.59 -0.63
N VAL A 88 0.79 2.56 -0.71
CA VAL A 88 0.85 3.50 -1.84
C VAL A 88 1.36 2.77 -3.10
N ALA A 89 2.38 1.93 -2.95
CA ALA A 89 3.01 1.21 -4.06
C ALA A 89 2.15 0.06 -4.61
N LEU A 90 1.43 -0.64 -3.72
CA LEU A 90 0.62 -1.82 -4.03
C LEU A 90 -0.83 -1.60 -3.59
N PRO A 91 -1.57 -0.66 -4.20
CA PRO A 91 -2.91 -0.26 -3.72
C PRO A 91 -3.97 -1.36 -3.80
N GLU A 92 -3.74 -2.37 -4.63
CA GLU A 92 -4.62 -3.53 -4.83
C GLU A 92 -4.27 -4.71 -3.91
N VAL A 93 -3.07 -4.70 -3.30
CA VAL A 93 -2.58 -5.82 -2.51
C VAL A 93 -2.93 -5.60 -1.04
N ARG A 94 -3.60 -6.59 -0.45
CA ARG A 94 -3.83 -6.66 0.99
C ARG A 94 -2.65 -7.37 1.62
N ILE A 95 -2.16 -6.84 2.73
CA ILE A 95 -1.06 -7.42 3.51
C ILE A 95 -1.55 -7.54 4.95
N THR A 96 -1.58 -8.77 5.46
CA THR A 96 -1.93 -9.08 6.85
C THR A 96 -0.73 -9.73 7.50
N VAL A 97 -0.43 -9.35 8.74
CA VAL A 97 0.72 -9.87 9.50
C VAL A 97 0.23 -10.38 10.85
N ALA A 98 0.68 -11.55 11.27
CA ALA A 98 0.44 -12.08 12.61
C ALA A 98 1.63 -12.89 13.10
N ALA A 99 1.82 -12.93 14.41
CA ALA A 99 2.85 -13.76 15.04
C ALA A 99 2.22 -14.99 15.69
N ASP A 100 2.93 -16.11 15.61
CA ASP A 100 2.65 -17.36 16.33
C ASP A 100 3.94 -17.88 16.99
N ASP A 101 3.93 -19.15 17.44
CA ASP A 101 5.05 -19.79 18.12
C ASP A 101 6.27 -19.98 17.19
N ASP A 102 6.06 -20.05 15.87
CA ASP A 102 7.10 -20.25 14.86
C ASP A 102 7.71 -18.91 14.40
N GLY A 103 6.97 -17.81 14.52
CA GLY A 103 7.49 -16.46 14.32
C GLY A 103 6.47 -15.50 13.72
N LEU A 104 6.97 -14.47 13.02
CA LEU A 104 6.12 -13.51 12.33
C LEU A 104 5.79 -14.02 10.92
N ASN A 105 4.51 -14.04 10.59
CA ASN A 105 3.97 -14.49 9.31
C ASN A 105 3.31 -13.31 8.58
N ALA A 106 3.34 -13.33 7.25
CA ALA A 106 2.62 -12.35 6.43
C ALA A 106 1.84 -13.05 5.30
N TRP A 107 0.62 -12.57 5.04
CA TRP A 107 -0.24 -13.06 3.98
C TRP A 107 -0.65 -11.92 3.06
N LEU A 108 -0.52 -12.16 1.76
CA LEU A 108 -0.79 -11.21 0.70
C LEU A 108 -1.85 -11.76 -0.25
N HIS A 109 -2.76 -10.91 -0.71
CA HIS A 109 -3.67 -11.25 -1.80
C HIS A 109 -4.15 -10.01 -2.56
N ASP A 110 -4.51 -10.20 -3.83
CA ASP A 110 -5.10 -9.15 -4.69
C ASP A 110 -6.64 -9.11 -4.59
N GLY A 111 -7.24 -10.01 -3.80
CA GLY A 111 -8.69 -10.13 -3.65
C GLY A 111 -9.39 -10.84 -4.80
N THR A 112 -8.64 -11.44 -5.73
CA THR A 112 -9.16 -12.18 -6.88
C THR A 112 -8.56 -13.58 -6.97
N THR A 113 -7.28 -13.71 -7.35
CA THR A 113 -6.67 -15.01 -7.66
C THR A 113 -5.20 -15.10 -7.27
N SER A 114 -4.51 -13.97 -7.10
CA SER A 114 -3.10 -13.98 -6.72
C SER A 114 -2.94 -13.88 -5.22
N TRP A 115 -2.02 -14.67 -4.68
CA TRP A 115 -1.75 -14.74 -3.24
C TRP A 115 -0.29 -15.06 -2.97
N ALA A 116 0.20 -14.63 -1.81
CA ALA A 116 1.47 -15.08 -1.24
C ALA A 116 1.39 -15.27 0.28
N ALA A 117 2.14 -16.21 0.82
CA ALA A 117 2.32 -16.44 2.24
C ALA A 117 3.81 -16.46 2.56
N LEU A 118 4.22 -15.62 3.50
CA LEU A 118 5.55 -15.62 4.11
C LEU A 118 5.38 -16.28 5.47
N SER A 119 5.75 -17.56 5.55
CA SER A 119 5.53 -18.41 6.73
C SER A 119 6.83 -18.60 7.49
N ALA A 120 6.85 -18.21 8.76
CA ALA A 120 7.93 -18.54 9.66
C ALA A 120 7.94 -20.06 9.92
N LEU A 121 9.13 -20.66 10.00
CA LEU A 121 9.30 -22.10 10.23
C LEU A 121 9.79 -22.45 11.64
N GLY A 122 9.82 -21.46 12.55
CA GLY A 122 10.73 -21.51 13.69
C GLY A 122 12.16 -21.23 13.24
N ASP A 123 13.11 -21.29 14.18
CA ASP A 123 14.56 -21.19 13.94
C ASP A 123 15.10 -19.92 13.24
N GLY A 124 14.25 -18.91 13.03
CA GLY A 124 14.59 -17.65 12.36
C GLY A 124 14.50 -17.72 10.84
N LYS A 125 13.98 -18.81 10.26
CA LYS A 125 13.75 -18.92 8.81
C LYS A 125 12.31 -18.60 8.43
N THR A 126 12.15 -18.09 7.22
CA THR A 126 10.85 -17.83 6.60
C THR A 126 10.83 -18.42 5.19
N LEU A 127 9.75 -19.12 4.84
CA LEU A 127 9.49 -19.58 3.49
C LEU A 127 8.39 -18.75 2.83
N THR A 128 8.60 -18.46 1.56
CA THR A 128 7.60 -17.87 0.68
C THR A 128 6.88 -18.95 -0.08
N TYR A 129 5.56 -18.86 -0.12
CA TYR A 129 4.68 -19.61 -1.02
C TYR A 129 3.86 -18.62 -1.81
N GLN A 130 3.76 -18.75 -3.13
CA GLN A 130 2.89 -17.88 -3.92
C GLN A 130 2.18 -18.61 -5.07
N GLY A 131 1.02 -18.09 -5.44
CA GLY A 131 0.17 -18.64 -6.49
C GLY A 131 -0.67 -17.58 -7.18
N GLY A 132 -1.21 -17.93 -8.34
CA GLY A 132 -1.95 -17.02 -9.21
C GLY A 132 -1.08 -16.29 -10.24
N PRO A 133 -1.68 -15.41 -11.06
CA PRO A 133 -1.00 -14.75 -12.17
C PRO A 133 0.00 -13.68 -11.75
N ARG A 134 -0.14 -13.10 -10.55
CA ARG A 134 0.82 -12.12 -10.00
C ARG A 134 1.76 -12.77 -9.00
N ARG A 135 3.02 -12.31 -9.00
CA ARG A 135 4.05 -12.72 -8.04
C ARG A 135 4.07 -11.76 -6.85
N LEU A 136 3.07 -11.87 -5.96
CA LEU A 136 2.86 -10.86 -4.91
C LEU A 136 4.01 -10.76 -3.89
N ALA A 137 4.75 -11.84 -3.64
CA ALA A 137 5.94 -11.77 -2.78
C ALA A 137 7.04 -10.94 -3.45
N ASP A 138 7.23 -11.11 -4.75
CA ASP A 138 8.22 -10.36 -5.53
C ASP A 138 7.80 -8.89 -5.67
N GLU A 139 6.51 -8.61 -5.85
CA GLU A 139 5.98 -7.24 -5.85
C GLU A 139 6.19 -6.55 -4.49
N LEU A 140 5.98 -7.26 -3.38
CA LEU A 140 6.26 -6.76 -2.03
C LEU A 140 7.75 -6.45 -1.86
N GLU A 141 8.62 -7.38 -2.24
CA GLU A 141 10.08 -7.23 -2.14
C GLU A 141 10.56 -6.01 -2.94
N ASN A 142 10.13 -5.90 -4.21
CA ASN A 142 10.46 -4.77 -5.08
C ASN A 142 9.92 -3.43 -4.53
N ALA A 143 8.71 -3.39 -4.01
CA ALA A 143 8.13 -2.17 -3.43
C ALA A 143 8.86 -1.74 -2.15
N TRP A 144 9.26 -2.71 -1.33
CA TRP A 144 10.06 -2.48 -0.13
C TRP A 144 11.46 -1.98 -0.50
N ASP A 145 12.11 -2.57 -1.51
CA ASP A 145 13.40 -2.12 -2.03
C ASP A 145 13.33 -0.70 -2.57
N GLY A 146 12.30 -0.38 -3.37
CA GLY A 146 12.09 0.97 -3.84
C GLY A 146 11.92 1.99 -2.71
N TRP A 147 11.31 1.60 -1.59
CA TRP A 147 11.20 2.46 -0.40
C TRP A 147 12.55 2.63 0.31
N LEU A 148 13.34 1.57 0.44
CA LEU A 148 14.70 1.61 1.01
C LEU A 148 15.65 2.46 0.15
N ASP A 149 15.63 2.26 -1.17
CA ASP A 149 16.44 2.99 -2.15
C ASP A 149 16.05 4.46 -2.22
N ALA A 150 14.78 4.77 -1.99
CA ALA A 150 14.31 6.13 -1.79
C ALA A 150 14.78 6.71 -0.44
N GLY A 151 15.53 6.00 0.39
CA GLY A 151 16.00 6.47 1.70
C GLY A 151 14.89 6.55 2.73
N ASN A 152 14.01 5.55 2.77
CA ASN A 152 13.01 5.35 3.82
C ASN A 152 12.09 6.56 4.09
N PRO A 153 11.45 7.13 3.05
CA PRO A 153 10.59 8.30 3.23
C PRO A 153 9.48 8.05 4.25
N GLU A 154 9.22 9.07 5.07
CA GLU A 154 8.17 9.03 6.07
C GLU A 154 6.80 9.28 5.45
N LEU A 155 5.72 9.11 6.23
CA LEU A 155 4.33 9.27 5.74
C LEU A 155 4.13 10.66 5.15
N TYR A 156 4.64 11.67 5.85
CA TYR A 156 4.41 13.07 5.54
C TYR A 156 5.29 13.54 4.38
N ASP A 157 6.23 12.71 3.94
CA ASP A 157 6.95 12.89 2.68
C ASP A 157 6.10 12.48 1.48
N TYR A 158 4.89 11.94 1.65
CA TYR A 158 4.01 11.61 0.53
C TYR A 158 3.02 12.74 0.24
N GLY A 159 2.78 12.93 -1.05
CA GLY A 159 1.80 13.85 -1.57
C GLY A 159 0.96 13.26 -2.69
N LEU A 160 -0.05 14.01 -3.06
CA LEU A 160 -1.01 13.66 -4.09
C LEU A 160 -1.14 14.83 -5.05
N THR A 161 -1.12 14.53 -6.34
CA THR A 161 -1.53 15.47 -7.39
C THR A 161 -2.74 14.92 -8.12
N VAL A 162 -3.77 15.75 -8.21
CA VAL A 162 -5.02 15.47 -8.93
C VAL A 162 -5.12 16.44 -10.09
N GLU A 163 -5.32 15.89 -11.29
CA GLU A 163 -5.50 16.61 -12.55
C GLU A 163 -6.79 16.11 -13.24
N PRO A 164 -7.26 16.75 -14.33
CA PRO A 164 -8.54 16.39 -14.94
C PRO A 164 -8.64 14.95 -15.44
N HIS A 165 -7.51 14.34 -15.81
CA HIS A 165 -7.47 13.00 -16.44
C HIS A 165 -6.49 12.05 -15.76
N ARG A 166 -5.80 12.49 -14.71
CA ARG A 166 -4.85 11.65 -13.98
C ARG A 166 -4.77 12.06 -12.53
N GLN A 167 -4.50 11.09 -11.70
CA GLN A 167 -4.18 11.27 -10.30
C GLN A 167 -2.95 10.42 -10.01
N TYR A 168 -2.00 10.96 -9.25
CA TYR A 168 -0.81 10.21 -8.87
C TYR A 168 -0.30 10.64 -7.50
N ALA A 169 0.11 9.64 -6.73
CA ALA A 169 0.89 9.84 -5.52
C ALA A 169 2.35 10.11 -5.88
N TRP A 170 3.05 10.79 -5.00
CA TRP A 170 4.48 11.04 -5.14
C TRP A 170 5.14 11.18 -3.78
N THR A 171 6.47 11.09 -3.74
CA THR A 171 7.24 11.19 -2.50
C THR A 171 8.32 12.27 -2.60
N ARG A 172 8.41 13.13 -1.58
CA ARG A 172 9.30 14.30 -1.38
C ARG A 172 9.21 15.41 -2.42
N ASP A 173 9.06 15.06 -3.69
CA ASP A 173 8.98 16.03 -4.76
C ASP A 173 8.01 15.56 -5.84
N ALA A 174 7.03 16.40 -6.15
CA ALA A 174 6.00 16.08 -7.13
C ALA A 174 6.55 15.96 -8.55
N GLN A 175 7.71 16.54 -8.86
CA GLN A 175 8.31 16.58 -10.20
C GLN A 175 9.32 15.45 -10.45
N THR A 176 10.10 15.10 -9.44
CA THR A 176 11.31 14.27 -9.54
C THR A 176 11.30 13.06 -8.62
N GLY A 177 10.41 13.03 -7.63
CA GLY A 177 10.26 11.90 -6.71
C GLY A 177 9.65 10.66 -7.38
N LEU A 178 9.69 9.54 -6.66
CA LEU A 178 8.93 8.35 -7.04
C LEU A 178 7.45 8.69 -7.15
N ARG A 179 6.76 8.09 -8.12
CA ARG A 179 5.35 8.34 -8.38
C ARG A 179 4.59 7.04 -8.62
N TRP A 180 3.34 7.03 -8.16
CA TRP A 180 2.43 5.92 -8.38
C TRP A 180 1.13 6.44 -8.99
N PRO A 181 0.71 5.93 -10.15
CA PRO A 181 -0.59 6.26 -10.71
C PRO A 181 -1.68 5.76 -9.75
N LEU A 182 -2.72 6.57 -9.57
CA LEU A 182 -3.90 6.18 -8.82
C LEU A 182 -5.07 6.11 -9.79
N ALA A 183 -5.89 5.08 -9.64
CA ALA A 183 -7.16 5.02 -10.35
C ALA A 183 -8.00 6.26 -9.97
N PRO A 184 -8.71 6.88 -10.94
CA PRO A 184 -9.66 7.93 -10.63
C PRO A 184 -10.68 7.40 -9.62
N GLN A 185 -10.93 8.17 -8.55
CA GLN A 185 -12.02 7.87 -7.60
C GLN A 185 -13.39 8.17 -8.23
#